data_AF-G7QA43-F1
#
_entry.id   AF-G7QA43-F1
#
_cell.length_a   1.000
_cell.length_b   1.000
_cell.length_c   1.000
_cell.angle_alpha   90.00
_cell.angle_beta   90.00
_cell.angle_gamma   90.00
#
_symmetry.space_group_name_H-M   'P 1'
#
loop_
_entity.id
_entity.type
_entity.pdbx_description
1 polymer ?
#
loop_
_entity_poly.entity_id
_entity_poly.type
_entity_poly.pdbx_seq_one_letter_code
_entity_poly.pdbx_strand_id
1 'polypeptide(L)'
;MQNSHRFFQNTGCRYFPCHPGADPAAFNCLFCFCPLYFLPDCGGDPVLRQGVKDCTACLRPHRPEGYDAILDRLRREAAARRQDADPAGAPAEVPAEVPKVPQDGSPDAPPDGPPNGKDPEP
;
A
#
# COMPACT_ATOMS: atom_id res chain seq x y z
N MET A 1 14.03 7.48 -1.65
CA MET A 1 13.03 8.30 -0.92
C MET A 1 13.11 7.97 0.57
N GLN A 2 12.67 8.86 1.47
CA GLN A 2 12.67 8.58 2.91
C GLN A 2 11.34 7.96 3.36
N ASN A 3 11.39 7.06 4.35
CA ASN A 3 10.19 6.44 4.91
C ASN A 3 9.27 7.49 5.56
N SER A 4 7.97 7.32 5.40
CA SER A 4 6.90 8.20 5.87
C SER A 4 5.56 7.47 5.88
N HIS A 5 4.49 8.13 6.38
CA HIS A 5 3.13 7.59 6.32
C HIS A 5 2.60 7.33 4.89
N ARG A 6 3.26 7.89 3.86
CA ARG A 6 2.86 7.77 2.45
C ARG A 6 3.77 6.84 1.65
N PHE A 7 4.94 6.53 2.22
CA PHE A 7 6.00 5.84 1.50
C PHE A 7 6.84 5.02 2.46
N PHE A 8 7.04 3.75 2.16
CA PHE A 8 7.91 2.89 2.96
C PHE A 8 8.68 1.95 2.05
N GLN A 9 9.96 1.74 2.31
CA GLN A 9 10.78 0.73 1.62
C GLN A 9 11.39 -0.25 2.62
N ASN A 10 11.03 -1.53 2.48
CA ASN A 10 11.67 -2.61 3.21
C ASN A 10 12.68 -3.33 2.31
N THR A 11 13.85 -2.72 2.10
CA THR A 11 14.93 -3.30 1.28
C THR A 11 15.52 -4.59 1.88
N GLY A 12 15.32 -4.84 3.17
CA GLY A 12 15.71 -6.09 3.84
C GLY A 12 14.71 -7.24 3.66
N CYS A 13 13.55 -7.00 3.04
CA CYS A 13 12.59 -8.05 2.76
C CYS A 13 13.15 -9.05 1.74
N ARG A 14 13.04 -10.36 2.02
CA ARG A 14 13.48 -11.43 1.11
C ARG A 14 12.79 -11.42 -0.27
N TYR A 15 11.68 -10.69 -0.38
CA TYR A 15 10.92 -10.56 -1.61
C TYR A 15 11.23 -9.25 -2.33
N PHE A 16 12.03 -8.33 -1.79
CA PHE A 16 12.23 -7.01 -2.39
C PHE A 16 13.15 -7.07 -3.63
N PRO A 17 12.79 -6.40 -4.75
CA PRO A 17 11.47 -5.85 -5.07
C PRO A 17 10.47 -6.98 -5.39
N CYS A 18 9.26 -6.92 -4.82
CA CYS A 18 8.30 -8.03 -4.88
C CYS A 18 7.72 -8.29 -6.26
N HIS A 19 7.82 -7.32 -7.17
CA HIS A 19 7.25 -7.39 -8.50
C HIS A 19 8.33 -7.28 -9.59
N PRO A 20 8.29 -8.16 -10.61
CA PRO A 20 9.17 -8.07 -11.77
C PRO A 20 9.05 -6.70 -12.47
N GLY A 21 10.19 -6.13 -12.86
CA GLY A 21 10.24 -4.86 -13.59
C GLY A 21 9.96 -3.61 -12.75
N ALA A 22 9.81 -3.75 -11.44
CA ALA A 22 9.66 -2.60 -10.56
C ALA A 22 11.01 -1.89 -10.34
N ASP A 23 11.00 -0.54 -10.35
CA ASP A 23 12.17 0.26 -9.98
C ASP A 23 12.38 0.21 -8.46
N PRO A 24 13.48 -0.38 -7.96
CA PRO A 24 13.75 -0.45 -6.52
C PRO A 24 13.86 0.93 -5.86
N ALA A 25 14.28 1.97 -6.59
CA ALA A 25 14.43 3.31 -6.05
C ALA A 25 13.09 3.99 -5.75
N ALA A 26 12.04 3.63 -6.49
CA ALA A 26 10.69 4.17 -6.38
C ALA A 26 9.68 3.18 -5.75
N PHE A 27 10.08 1.93 -5.50
CA PHE A 27 9.18 0.89 -4.99
C PHE A 27 8.61 1.22 -3.62
N ASN A 28 7.30 1.15 -3.43
CA ASN A 28 6.64 1.46 -2.17
C ASN A 28 6.05 0.18 -1.54
N CYS A 29 6.57 -0.24 -0.39
CA CYS A 29 6.10 -1.39 0.38
C CYS A 29 4.87 -1.08 1.25
N LEU A 30 4.39 0.16 1.32
CA LEU A 30 3.28 0.54 2.19
C LEU A 30 2.01 -0.31 1.95
N PHE A 31 1.75 -0.64 0.69
CA PHE A 31 0.70 -1.57 0.29
C PHE A 31 1.28 -2.85 -0.29
N CYS A 32 2.08 -3.57 0.51
CA CYS A 32 2.58 -4.92 0.19
C CYS A 32 1.48 -5.89 -0.30
N PHE A 33 0.23 -5.66 0.08
CA PHE A 33 -0.94 -6.24 -0.56
C PHE A 33 -1.76 -5.14 -1.22
N CYS A 34 -2.44 -5.44 -2.33
CA CYS A 34 -3.32 -4.49 -2.98
C CYS A 34 -4.63 -4.34 -2.18
N PRO A 35 -4.92 -3.19 -1.55
CA PRO A 35 -6.17 -3.01 -0.81
C PRO A 35 -7.40 -2.90 -1.72
N LEU A 36 -7.22 -2.86 -3.04
CA LEU A 36 -8.29 -2.83 -4.04
C LEU A 36 -8.55 -4.20 -4.69
N TYR A 37 -8.04 -5.29 -4.11
CA TYR A 37 -8.14 -6.62 -4.71
C TYR A 37 -9.59 -7.04 -5.00
N PHE A 38 -10.55 -6.63 -4.16
CA PHE A 38 -11.96 -6.98 -4.28
C PHE A 38 -12.73 -6.16 -5.34
N LEU A 39 -12.10 -5.13 -5.93
CA LEU A 39 -12.72 -4.30 -6.96
C LEU A 39 -12.42 -4.84 -8.36
N PRO A 40 -13.44 -5.16 -9.17
CA PRO A 40 -13.22 -5.56 -10.56
C PRO A 40 -12.47 -4.49 -11.35
N ASP A 41 -12.98 -3.26 -11.31
CA ASP A 41 -12.36 -2.09 -11.94
C ASP A 41 -11.53 -1.28 -10.93
N CYS A 42 -10.39 -1.82 -10.46
CA CYS A 42 -9.57 -1.12 -9.48
C CYS A 42 -8.65 -0.03 -10.07
N GLY A 43 -8.65 0.15 -11.40
CA GLY A 43 -7.73 1.07 -12.11
C GLY A 43 -6.26 0.69 -12.01
N GLY A 44 -5.97 -0.61 -11.85
CA GLY A 44 -4.62 -1.18 -12.02
C GLY A 44 -4.65 -2.24 -13.12
N ASP A 45 -3.55 -2.99 -13.27
CA ASP A 45 -3.36 -3.90 -14.39
C ASP A 45 -3.30 -5.37 -13.94
N PRO A 46 -4.39 -5.92 -13.34
CA PRO A 46 -4.42 -7.34 -12.99
C PRO A 46 -4.59 -8.21 -14.24
N VAL A 47 -4.16 -9.46 -14.16
CA VAL A 47 -4.52 -10.51 -15.12
C VAL A 47 -5.59 -11.38 -14.48
N LEU A 48 -6.59 -11.83 -15.24
CA LEU A 48 -7.50 -12.86 -14.72
C LEU A 48 -6.93 -14.26 -14.98
N ARG A 49 -6.83 -15.06 -13.93
CA ARG A 49 -6.46 -16.48 -13.99
C ARG A 49 -7.58 -17.30 -13.37
N GLN A 50 -8.23 -18.14 -14.16
CA GLN A 50 -9.32 -19.02 -13.70
C GLN A 50 -10.45 -18.26 -12.96
N GLY A 51 -10.78 -17.05 -13.43
CA GLY A 51 -11.78 -16.18 -12.79
C GLY A 51 -11.30 -15.46 -11.53
N VAL A 52 -10.07 -15.70 -11.08
CA VAL A 52 -9.44 -15.00 -9.96
C VAL A 52 -8.56 -13.88 -10.48
N LYS A 53 -8.64 -12.72 -9.82
CA LYS A 53 -7.80 -11.56 -10.11
C LYS A 53 -6.38 -11.79 -9.60
N ASP A 54 -5.42 -11.88 -10.51
CA ASP A 54 -4.00 -11.99 -10.24
C ASP A 54 -3.30 -10.62 -10.40
N CYS A 55 -2.83 -10.08 -9.28
CA CYS A 55 -2.12 -8.80 -9.22
C CYS A 55 -0.59 -8.94 -9.21
N THR A 56 -0.04 -10.14 -9.45
CA THR A 56 1.42 -10.42 -9.35
C THR A 56 2.29 -9.57 -10.29
N ALA A 57 1.72 -8.96 -11.34
CA ALA A 57 2.44 -8.02 -12.21
C ALA A 57 2.02 -6.54 -12.01
N CYS A 58 1.08 -6.27 -11.11
CA CYS A 58 0.51 -4.93 -10.95
C CYS A 58 1.37 -4.08 -10.00
N LEU A 59 1.92 -2.98 -10.52
CA LEU A 59 2.76 -2.05 -9.76
C LEU A 59 1.98 -0.92 -9.09
N ARG A 60 0.67 -0.81 -9.32
CA ARG A 60 -0.15 0.30 -8.79
C ARG A 60 0.04 0.56 -7.29
N PRO A 61 -0.02 -0.45 -6.39
CA PRO A 61 0.19 -0.22 -4.96
C PRO A 61 1.64 0.12 -4.58
N HIS A 62 2.58 -0.10 -5.50
CA HIS A 62 4.01 0.03 -5.27
C HIS A 62 4.63 1.28 -5.90
N ARG A 63 3.81 2.17 -6.47
CA ARG A 63 4.27 3.48 -6.95
C ARG A 63 4.31 4.49 -5.80
N PRO A 64 5.21 5.49 -5.84
CA PRO A 64 5.23 6.59 -4.88
C PRO A 64 3.88 7.31 -4.75
N GLU A 65 3.17 7.49 -5.87
CA GLU A 65 1.86 8.14 -5.94
C GLU A 65 0.71 7.21 -5.52
N GLY A 66 1.00 5.93 -5.26
CA GLY A 66 0.01 4.90 -4.95
C GLY A 66 -0.81 5.20 -3.70
N TYR A 67 -0.23 5.90 -2.72
CA TYR A 67 -0.90 6.24 -1.45
C TYR A 67 -2.22 7.01 -1.68
N ASP A 68 -2.16 8.18 -2.32
CA ASP A 68 -3.34 9.01 -2.56
C ASP A 68 -4.33 8.30 -3.49
N ALA A 69 -3.82 7.76 -4.61
CA ALA A 69 -4.67 7.14 -5.63
C ALA A 69 -5.43 5.91 -5.12
N ILE A 70 -4.90 5.21 -4.12
CA ILE A 70 -5.58 4.10 -3.45
C ILE A 70 -6.59 4.60 -2.44
N LEU A 71 -6.20 5.52 -1.56
CA LEU A 71 -7.12 6.05 -0.55
C LEU A 71 -8.33 6.73 -1.18
N ASP A 72 -8.14 7.50 -2.24
CA ASP A 72 -9.24 8.15 -2.95
C ASP A 72 -10.16 7.13 -3.62
N ARG A 73 -9.62 6.04 -4.17
CA ARG A 73 -10.45 4.96 -4.73
C ARG A 73 -11.26 4.25 -3.63
N LEU A 74 -10.64 3.95 -2.49
CA LEU A 74 -11.32 3.36 -1.35
C LEU A 74 -12.42 4.27 -0.79
N ARG A 75 -12.18 5.58 -0.70
CA ARG A 75 -13.19 6.56 -0.27
C ARG A 75 -14.39 6.59 -1.20
N ARG A 76 -14.16 6.66 -2.52
CA ARG A 76 -15.24 6.63 -3.51
C ARG A 76 -16.05 5.35 -3.41
N GLU A 77 -15.37 4.21 -3.28
CA GLU A 77 -16.01 2.91 -3.12
C GLU A 77 -16.85 2.85 -1.83
N ALA A 78 -16.30 3.31 -0.71
CA ALA A 78 -17.00 3.34 0.57
C ALA A 78 -18.23 4.25 0.53
N ALA A 79 -18.14 5.40 -0.13
CA ALA A 79 -19.26 6.31 -0.32
C ALA A 79 -20.38 5.67 -1.16
N ALA A 80 -20.03 5.06 -2.30
CA ALA A 80 -21.00 4.37 -3.17
C ALA A 80 -21.74 3.26 -2.42
N ARG A 81 -21.00 2.39 -1.70
CA ARG A 81 -21.60 1.29 -0.93
C ARG A 81 -22.51 1.74 0.21
N ARG A 82 -22.24 2.92 0.80
CA ARG A 82 -23.10 3.50 1.85
C ARG A 82 -24.42 4.01 1.26
N GLN A 83 -24.37 4.62 0.07
CA GLN A 83 -25.56 5.09 -0.64
C GLN A 83 -26.45 3.93 -1.07
N ASP A 84 -25.85 2.81 -1.51
CA ASP A 84 -26.58 1.59 -1.86
C ASP A 84 -27.22 0.91 -0.62
N ALA A 85 -26.65 1.12 0.57
CA ALA A 85 -27.13 0.54 1.82
C ALA A 85 -28.22 1.38 2.52
N ASP A 86 -28.33 2.67 2.23
CA ASP A 86 -29.32 3.58 2.82
C ASP A 86 -29.74 4.67 1.80
N PRO A 87 -30.82 4.47 1.03
CA PRO A 87 -31.26 5.43 0.02
C PRO A 87 -31.88 6.71 0.62
N ALA A 88 -32.03 6.81 1.96
CA ALA A 88 -32.60 7.97 2.64
C ALA A 88 -31.60 8.74 3.54
N GLY A 89 -30.35 8.26 3.68
CA GLY A 89 -29.35 8.84 4.56
C GLY A 89 -28.59 10.00 3.91
N ALA A 90 -28.63 11.18 4.54
CA ALA A 90 -27.86 12.36 4.13
C ALA A 90 -26.37 12.01 3.88
N PRO A 91 -25.73 12.62 2.85
CA PRO A 91 -24.36 12.27 2.51
C PRO A 91 -23.44 12.56 3.70
N ALA A 92 -22.77 11.53 4.20
CA ALA A 92 -21.65 11.71 5.11
C ALA A 92 -20.56 12.47 4.33
N GLU A 93 -20.32 13.73 4.70
CA GLU A 93 -19.23 14.52 4.14
C GLU A 93 -17.92 13.74 4.32
N VAL A 94 -17.35 13.27 3.21
CA VAL A 94 -15.98 12.80 3.18
C VAL A 94 -15.12 14.06 3.23
N PRO A 95 -14.26 14.26 4.25
CA PRO A 95 -13.36 15.39 4.25
C PRO A 95 -12.49 15.32 2.98
N ALA A 96 -12.42 16.43 2.26
CA ALA A 96 -11.68 16.56 1.00
C ALA A 96 -10.17 16.28 1.16
N GLU A 97 -9.68 16.29 2.40
CA GLU A 97 -8.29 15.99 2.73
C GLU A 97 -8.17 14.76 3.63
N VAL A 98 -7.19 13.91 3.32
CA VAL A 98 -6.71 12.87 4.24
C VAL A 98 -6.22 13.56 5.51
N PRO A 99 -6.62 13.15 6.73
CA PRO A 99 -6.02 13.66 7.94
C PRO A 99 -4.50 13.50 7.85
N LYS A 100 -3.76 14.62 7.86
CA LYS A 100 -2.31 14.59 7.97
C LYS A 100 -1.99 14.01 9.34
N VAL A 101 -1.48 12.78 9.38
CA VAL A 101 -0.85 12.24 10.58
C VAL A 101 0.35 13.17 10.89
N PRO A 102 0.48 13.68 12.13
CA PRO A 102 1.60 14.54 12.50
C PRO A 102 2.93 13.88 12.17
N GLN A 103 3.85 14.62 11.54
CA GLN A 103 5.17 14.11 11.12
C GLN A 103 6.24 14.19 12.22
N ASP A 104 5.87 14.75 13.37
CA ASP A 104 6.68 14.91 14.56
C ASP A 104 6.61 13.64 15.42
N GLY A 105 7.33 12.63 14.95
CA GLY A 105 7.61 11.42 15.70
C GLY A 105 8.58 10.57 14.90
N SER A 106 9.86 10.68 15.22
CA SER A 106 10.85 9.67 14.88
C SER A 106 10.84 8.62 15.99
N PRO A 107 10.05 7.54 15.95
CA PRO A 107 10.42 6.34 16.65
C PRO A 107 11.41 5.56 15.74
N ASP A 108 12.30 4.81 16.36
CA ASP A 108 13.12 3.80 15.71
C ASP A 108 14.40 4.32 15.02
N ALA A 109 15.27 4.94 15.82
CA ALA A 109 16.63 4.40 15.81
C ALA A 109 16.50 2.91 16.16
N PRO A 110 17.00 1.96 15.34
CA PRO A 110 16.92 0.55 15.69
C PRO A 110 17.60 0.37 17.06
N PRO A 111 17.00 -0.38 18.01
CA PRO A 111 17.77 -0.76 19.19
C PRO A 111 19.03 -1.45 18.69
N ASP A 112 20.19 -1.07 19.23
CA ASP A 112 21.47 -1.69 18.92
C ASP A 112 21.29 -3.22 18.92
N GLY A 113 21.27 -3.79 17.72
CA GLY A 113 21.16 -5.23 17.56
C GLY A 113 22.38 -5.88 18.21
N PRO A 114 22.22 -7.04 18.87
CA PRO A 114 23.37 -7.72 19.45
C PRO A 114 24.42 -7.96 18.35
N PRO A 115 25.72 -7.85 18.65
CA PRO A 115 26.77 -8.07 17.66
C PRO A 115 26.58 -9.47 17.08
N ASN A 116 26.47 -9.55 15.75
CA ASN A 116 26.36 -10.81 15.01
C ASN A 116 27.42 -11.79 15.51
N GLY A 117 26.98 -12.82 16.22
CA GLY A 117 27.77 -14.01 16.47
C GLY A 117 28.06 -14.66 15.12
N LYS A 118 29.32 -14.70 14.74
CA LYS A 118 29.80 -15.65 13.74
C LYS A 118 29.62 -17.03 14.35
N ASP A 119 28.62 -17.77 13.91
CA ASP A 119 28.65 -19.22 14.07
C ASP A 119 29.79 -19.76 13.18
N PRO A 120 30.73 -20.59 13.71
CA PRO A 120 31.69 -21.26 12.86
C PRO A 120 30.97 -22.36 12.06
N GLU A 121 31.27 -22.43 10.76
CA GLU A 121 30.84 -23.51 9.86
C GLU A 121 31.31 -24.89 10.38
N PRO A 122 30.58 -25.98 10.09
CA PRO A 122 31.08 -27.33 10.31
C PRO A 122 32.22 -27.71 9.37
#